data_AF-E5A6G7-F1
#
_entry.id   AF-E5A6G7-F1
#
_cell.length_a   1.000
_cell.length_b   1.000
_cell.length_c   1.000
_cell.angle_alpha   90.00
_cell.angle_beta   90.00
_cell.angle_gamma   90.00
#
_symmetry.space_group_name_H-M   'P 1'
#
loop_
_entity.id
_entity.type
_entity.pdbx_description
1 polymer ?
#
loop_
_entity_poly.entity_id
_entity_poly.type
_entity_poly.pdbx_seq_one_letter_code
_entity_poly.pdbx_strand_id
1 'polypeptide(L)'
;MSQDSTAWSFFIDRPIVQICLRSDAHVISGHIKYDVIFSLASIFRRDICLVVSSHAIITQSNPVDFIIRGKLVLIQGQLRHGRNFAMKRIMFAWFKMRRNEYPMLKDITYLDHGGTTLAPKSLLDMFSSEMQATLLANPHSDSQNPSTSALIVEETRLEVLKMFSADPAHFDVVFTANATASIKLVAECFSGNKAGFDYYYHLNSHTSLVGVRELATHSHCLASHETDEWLDARANNIRDTHQERPRLFAYPAQSNMNGERLPLDWPGRLRFSGHHPHTYTLLDAAALVSTTPLDLSDHVHAPDFVAMSFYKIFGFPDLGALIVRKASGHLFDHRRYFGGGTTEMITCVDEPWVARKQSSLHARLEDGTIAIRNILALHCAIKMHPKLFGSLRETSQHAFWLARCLYQRLEVLRHANGTPICHIYKSHTSSYDDSRTQGATLAFNVRRSDGSWIGCWHVGKALRGDNIHVRTGSLCNPAGAAMALGVDAEWLRRAFEEGFRCNTDVDVLKGVPIGMVRVTFGAMSTLGDVDVLTRSLKRHFMDHTTITMAGPGDSQSYQSTKESSIPEDITERRPCDNLDTQKLPIKPLNEHVRKFQVTGLSGMACVRRALGSSQTEKIQTLYSTTSA
;
A
#
# COMPACT_ATOMS: atom_id res chain seq x y z
N MET A 1 48.97 -38.41 -34.51
CA MET A 1 48.48 -37.26 -35.30
C MET A 1 47.60 -36.45 -34.35
N SER A 2 48.13 -35.49 -33.56
CA SER A 2 48.43 -34.08 -33.91
C SER A 2 47.20 -33.42 -34.54
N GLN A 3 46.59 -32.32 -34.08
CA GLN A 3 46.95 -31.08 -33.35
C GLN A 3 45.59 -30.30 -33.20
N ASP A 4 45.33 -29.26 -32.40
CA ASP A 4 46.10 -28.38 -31.52
C ASP A 4 45.15 -27.60 -30.57
N SER A 5 45.67 -27.29 -29.37
CA SER A 5 45.62 -26.05 -28.55
C SER A 5 44.31 -25.19 -28.44
N THR A 6 43.96 -24.48 -27.35
CA THR A 6 44.69 -23.89 -26.21
C THR A 6 43.71 -23.53 -25.07
N ALA A 7 44.25 -23.41 -23.86
CA ALA A 7 43.58 -23.32 -22.55
C ALA A 7 42.99 -21.94 -22.16
N TRP A 8 41.99 -21.96 -21.27
CA TRP A 8 41.89 -21.03 -20.14
C TRP A 8 41.43 -21.78 -18.88
N SER A 9 42.29 -21.77 -17.88
CA SER A 9 42.12 -22.32 -16.53
C SER A 9 41.17 -21.50 -15.67
N PHE A 10 40.21 -22.13 -15.01
CA PHE A 10 39.66 -21.66 -13.74
C PHE A 10 39.61 -22.83 -12.74
N PHE A 11 40.54 -22.79 -11.80
CA PHE A 11 40.47 -23.57 -10.56
C PHE A 11 39.21 -23.17 -9.80
N ILE A 12 38.32 -24.12 -9.54
CA ILE A 12 37.39 -24.05 -8.43
C ILE A 12 37.49 -25.38 -7.70
N ASP A 13 38.20 -25.37 -6.56
CA ASP A 13 38.17 -26.43 -5.56
C ASP A 13 36.72 -26.78 -5.23
N ARG A 14 36.28 -27.97 -5.61
CA ARG A 14 35.05 -28.57 -5.11
C ARG A 14 35.42 -29.77 -4.25
N PRO A 15 34.97 -29.87 -2.99
CA PRO A 15 35.38 -30.96 -2.13
C PRO A 15 34.82 -32.29 -2.66
N ILE A 16 35.71 -33.25 -2.86
CA ILE A 16 35.39 -34.66 -3.12
C ILE A 16 34.96 -35.25 -1.77
N VAL A 17 33.74 -35.81 -1.68
CA VAL A 17 33.26 -36.48 -0.47
C VAL A 17 33.50 -37.98 -0.62
N GLN A 18 34.21 -38.58 0.34
CA GLN A 18 34.37 -40.02 0.45
C GLN A 18 33.19 -40.56 1.28
N ILE A 19 32.36 -41.43 0.70
CA ILE A 19 31.21 -42.03 1.38
C ILE A 19 31.57 -43.48 1.70
N CYS A 20 31.41 -43.88 2.97
CA CYS A 20 31.55 -45.25 3.41
C CYS A 20 30.16 -45.79 3.74
N LEU A 21 29.65 -46.72 2.93
CA LEU A 21 28.40 -47.43 3.22
C LEU A 21 28.73 -48.71 3.99
N ARG A 22 28.04 -48.90 5.12
CA ARG A 22 28.16 -50.12 5.93
C ARG A 22 26.83 -50.87 5.84
N SER A 23 26.85 -52.06 5.26
CA SER A 23 25.87 -53.11 5.58
C SER A 23 26.63 -54.28 6.19
N ASP A 24 25.94 -55.14 6.95
CA ASP A 24 26.51 -56.15 7.85
C ASP A 24 27.35 -57.28 7.20
N ALA A 25 27.93 -57.08 6.01
CA ALA A 25 28.91 -58.01 5.46
C ALA A 25 30.08 -57.41 4.65
N HIS A 26 30.02 -56.21 4.05
CA HIS A 26 31.19 -55.66 3.31
C HIS A 26 31.22 -54.12 3.28
N VAL A 27 32.44 -53.55 3.26
CA VAL A 27 32.71 -52.12 3.04
C VAL A 27 33.13 -51.92 1.58
N ILE A 28 32.40 -51.10 0.83
CA ILE A 28 32.78 -50.67 -0.52
C ILE A 28 33.18 -49.19 -0.45
N SER A 29 34.43 -48.88 -0.80
CA SER A 29 34.92 -47.50 -0.94
C SER A 29 35.11 -47.13 -2.41
N GLY A 30 34.50 -46.04 -2.87
CA GLY A 30 34.73 -45.50 -4.21
C GLY A 30 34.38 -44.01 -4.30
N HIS A 31 35.04 -43.29 -5.20
CA HIS A 31 34.79 -41.87 -5.47
C HIS A 31 33.62 -41.71 -6.45
N ILE A 32 32.54 -41.04 -6.04
CA ILE A 32 31.36 -40.82 -6.89
C ILE A 32 31.09 -39.31 -7.02
N LYS A 33 30.80 -38.85 -8.26
CA LYS A 33 30.42 -37.46 -8.54
C LYS A 33 29.03 -37.16 -7.94
N TYR A 34 28.86 -35.94 -7.41
CA TYR A 34 27.67 -35.49 -6.65
C TYR A 34 26.32 -35.77 -7.32
N ASP A 35 26.27 -35.76 -8.66
CA ASP A 35 25.02 -35.90 -9.42
C ASP A 35 24.47 -37.34 -9.43
N VAL A 36 25.31 -38.34 -9.14
CA VAL A 36 24.91 -39.77 -9.11
C VAL A 36 24.27 -40.17 -7.77
N ILE A 37 24.51 -39.38 -6.71
CA ILE A 37 23.96 -39.62 -5.36
C ILE A 37 22.42 -39.54 -5.36
N PHE A 38 21.84 -38.71 -6.22
CA PHE A 38 20.39 -38.50 -6.30
C PHE A 38 19.62 -39.66 -6.94
N SER A 39 20.26 -40.45 -7.81
CA SER A 39 19.61 -41.63 -8.42
C SER A 39 19.61 -42.86 -7.51
N LEU A 40 20.61 -43.00 -6.62
CA LEU A 40 20.69 -44.15 -5.71
C LEU A 40 19.72 -44.04 -4.52
N ALA A 41 19.46 -42.82 -4.03
CA ALA A 41 18.52 -42.56 -2.94
C ALA A 41 17.05 -42.82 -3.33
N SER A 42 16.69 -42.80 -4.63
CA SER A 42 15.33 -43.16 -5.06
C SER A 42 15.11 -44.67 -5.18
N ILE A 43 16.17 -45.48 -5.14
CA ILE A 43 16.12 -46.95 -5.32
C ILE A 43 16.05 -47.67 -3.97
N PHE A 44 16.71 -47.18 -2.92
CA PHE A 44 16.70 -47.83 -1.60
C PHE A 44 15.83 -47.06 -0.60
N ARG A 45 14.60 -47.55 -0.34
CA ARG A 45 13.68 -47.02 0.67
C ARG A 45 14.05 -47.41 2.12
N ARG A 46 15.31 -47.25 2.56
CA ARG A 46 15.71 -47.32 4.00
C ARG A 46 16.97 -46.49 4.29
N ASP A 47 17.08 -46.07 5.56
CA ASP A 47 18.01 -45.09 6.12
C ASP A 47 19.47 -45.25 5.70
N ILE A 48 19.99 -44.28 4.95
CA ILE A 48 21.42 -44.15 4.64
C ILE A 48 22.03 -43.14 5.62
N CYS A 49 22.96 -43.61 6.45
CA CYS A 49 23.71 -42.77 7.39
C CYS A 49 24.95 -42.20 6.67
N LEU A 50 24.97 -40.90 6.41
CA LEU A 50 26.09 -40.18 5.78
C LEU A 50 26.97 -39.55 6.86
N VAL A 51 28.19 -40.07 7.04
CA VAL A 51 29.22 -39.47 7.90
C VAL A 51 30.18 -38.66 7.03
N VAL A 52 30.23 -37.34 7.24
CA VAL A 52 31.20 -36.44 6.60
C VAL A 52 32.18 -35.99 7.68
N SER A 53 33.44 -36.44 7.65
CA SER A 53 34.47 -35.92 8.56
C SER A 53 35.20 -34.74 7.90
N SER A 54 35.35 -33.64 8.64
CA SER A 54 36.25 -32.55 8.29
C SER A 54 37.46 -32.64 9.20
N HIS A 55 38.66 -32.65 8.59
CA HIS A 55 39.93 -32.69 9.32
C HIS A 55 40.11 -31.38 10.09
N ALA A 56 40.15 -31.46 11.42
CA ALA A 56 40.69 -30.42 12.28
C ALA A 56 41.84 -31.02 13.10
N ILE A 57 43.02 -30.45 12.89
CA ILE A 57 44.29 -30.77 13.56
C ILE A 57 44.15 -30.41 15.04
N ILE A 58 44.26 -31.39 15.94
CA ILE A 58 44.50 -31.16 17.37
C ILE A 58 45.68 -32.05 17.78
N THR A 59 46.72 -31.39 18.28
CA THR A 59 47.98 -31.94 18.77
C THR A 59 47.82 -32.65 20.12
N GLN A 60 48.39 -33.86 20.19
CA GLN A 60 48.88 -34.63 21.36
C GLN A 60 48.40 -34.27 22.78
N SER A 61 47.71 -35.21 23.45
CA SER A 61 48.20 -35.93 24.66
C SER A 61 47.16 -36.91 25.25
N ASN A 62 47.60 -38.17 25.42
CA ASN A 62 47.13 -39.36 26.16
C ASN A 62 45.64 -39.71 26.43
N PRO A 63 45.28 -41.03 26.36
CA PRO A 63 43.94 -41.55 26.57
C PRO A 63 43.74 -42.08 28.00
N VAL A 64 42.69 -41.64 28.71
CA VAL A 64 42.14 -42.36 29.86
C VAL A 64 40.61 -42.20 29.91
N ASP A 65 39.94 -43.34 29.93
CA ASP A 65 38.59 -43.68 30.42
C ASP A 65 37.52 -42.59 30.55
N PHE A 66 36.36 -42.84 29.94
CA PHE A 66 35.10 -42.90 30.69
C PHE A 66 34.01 -43.60 29.87
N ILE A 67 33.73 -44.86 30.20
CA ILE A 67 32.49 -45.56 29.86
C ILE A 67 31.51 -45.37 31.02
N ILE A 68 30.22 -45.22 30.68
CA ILE A 68 29.01 -45.36 31.51
C ILE A 68 28.55 -44.09 32.26
N ARG A 69 27.56 -43.38 31.69
CA ARG A 69 26.16 -43.35 32.16
C ARG A 69 25.30 -42.50 31.21
N GLY A 70 24.20 -43.08 30.76
CA GLY A 70 23.32 -42.52 29.74
C GLY A 70 22.83 -41.10 30.05
N LYS A 71 23.08 -40.20 29.09
CA LYS A 71 22.30 -38.98 28.88
C LYS A 71 22.30 -38.67 27.39
N LEU A 72 21.11 -38.74 26.82
CA LEU A 72 20.77 -38.34 25.47
C LEU A 72 21.03 -36.83 25.32
N VAL A 73 22.22 -36.44 24.86
CA VAL A 73 22.48 -35.07 24.40
C VAL A 73 22.12 -35.03 22.91
N LEU A 74 20.84 -34.84 22.62
CA LEU A 74 20.36 -34.56 21.27
C LEU A 74 20.78 -33.14 20.89
N ILE A 75 21.81 -33.08 20.05
CA ILE A 75 22.53 -31.91 19.60
C ILE A 75 21.58 -30.90 18.93
N GLN A 76 21.48 -29.69 19.52
CA GLN A 76 20.83 -28.49 18.93
C GLN A 76 21.33 -28.11 17.52
N GLY A 77 22.39 -28.74 17.01
CA GLY A 77 22.95 -28.55 15.67
C GLY A 77 22.13 -29.15 14.52
N GLN A 78 21.38 -30.25 14.73
CA GLN A 78 20.56 -30.84 13.65
C GLN A 78 19.30 -30.02 13.34
N LEU A 79 18.71 -29.37 14.34
CA LEU A 79 17.58 -28.45 14.14
C LEU A 79 17.97 -27.20 13.33
N ARG A 80 19.21 -26.70 13.46
CA ARG A 80 19.71 -25.57 12.65
C ARG A 80 19.97 -25.95 11.20
N HIS A 81 20.53 -27.14 10.94
CA HIS A 81 20.78 -27.61 9.57
C HIS A 81 19.49 -28.02 8.84
N GLY A 82 18.56 -28.70 9.51
CA GLY A 82 17.24 -29.02 8.97
C GLY A 82 16.39 -27.78 8.66
N ARG A 83 16.40 -26.76 9.55
CA ARG A 83 15.75 -25.47 9.30
C ARG A 83 16.38 -24.71 8.14
N ASN A 84 17.71 -24.70 8.03
CA ASN A 84 18.41 -24.07 6.89
C ASN A 84 18.11 -24.76 5.57
N PHE A 85 17.96 -26.09 5.54
CA PHE A 85 17.61 -26.82 4.32
C PHE A 85 16.14 -26.62 3.92
N ALA A 86 15.21 -26.67 4.88
CA ALA A 86 13.79 -26.37 4.64
C ALA A 86 13.59 -24.93 4.17
N MET A 87 14.27 -23.96 4.79
CA MET A 87 14.20 -22.56 4.41
C MET A 87 14.77 -22.30 3.01
N LYS A 88 15.88 -22.96 2.64
CA LYS A 88 16.40 -22.93 1.26
C LYS A 88 15.42 -23.51 0.24
N ARG A 89 14.74 -24.61 0.55
CA ARG A 89 13.70 -25.21 -0.33
C ARG A 89 12.51 -24.28 -0.52
N ILE A 90 12.02 -23.66 0.56
CA ILE A 90 10.90 -22.71 0.52
C ILE A 90 11.28 -21.47 -0.30
N MET A 91 12.46 -20.90 -0.06
CA MET A 91 12.96 -19.78 -0.86
C MET A 91 13.04 -20.13 -2.35
N PHE A 92 13.59 -21.30 -2.69
CA PHE A 92 13.72 -21.73 -4.09
C PHE A 92 12.34 -21.94 -4.77
N ALA A 93 11.38 -22.53 -4.06
CA ALA A 93 10.02 -22.68 -4.56
C ALA A 93 9.34 -21.32 -4.82
N TRP A 94 9.55 -20.35 -3.93
CA TRP A 94 9.00 -19.00 -4.07
C TRP A 94 9.61 -18.23 -5.24
N PHE A 95 10.93 -18.31 -5.42
CA PHE A 95 11.59 -17.73 -6.59
C PHE A 95 11.09 -18.32 -7.90
N LYS A 96 10.88 -19.64 -7.93
CA LYS A 96 10.30 -20.32 -9.10
C LYS A 96 8.86 -19.87 -9.37
N MET A 97 8.04 -19.78 -8.31
CA MET A 97 6.67 -19.27 -8.41
C MET A 97 6.66 -17.84 -8.94
N ARG A 98 7.43 -16.91 -8.34
CA ARG A 98 7.47 -15.52 -8.79
C ARG A 98 7.92 -15.39 -10.25
N ARG A 99 8.93 -16.16 -10.67
CA ARG A 99 9.41 -16.14 -12.05
C ARG A 99 8.36 -16.61 -13.05
N ASN A 100 7.55 -17.61 -12.68
CA ASN A 100 6.54 -18.19 -13.55
C ASN A 100 5.25 -17.35 -13.58
N GLU A 101 4.80 -16.89 -12.41
CA GLU A 101 3.54 -16.15 -12.26
C GLU A 101 3.68 -14.66 -12.57
N TYR A 102 4.88 -14.10 -12.37
CA TYR A 102 5.17 -12.67 -12.56
C TYR A 102 6.41 -12.46 -13.45
N PRO A 103 6.38 -12.91 -14.73
CA PRO A 103 7.51 -12.75 -15.63
C PRO A 103 7.87 -11.27 -15.89
N MET A 104 6.91 -10.35 -15.74
CA MET A 104 7.13 -8.90 -15.85
C MET A 104 8.00 -8.32 -14.72
N LEU A 105 8.25 -9.07 -13.64
CA LEU A 105 9.14 -8.67 -12.55
C LEU A 105 10.61 -9.08 -12.78
N LYS A 106 10.94 -9.60 -13.96
CA LYS A 106 12.33 -9.91 -14.29
C LYS A 106 13.18 -8.63 -14.18
N ASP A 107 14.22 -8.68 -13.35
CA ASP A 107 15.15 -7.57 -13.09
C ASP A 107 14.49 -6.30 -12.52
N ILE A 108 13.28 -6.42 -11.97
CA ILE A 108 12.50 -5.33 -11.36
C ILE A 108 12.16 -5.67 -9.91
N THR A 109 12.45 -4.72 -9.01
CA THR A 109 12.00 -4.75 -7.63
C THR A 109 10.78 -3.86 -7.47
N TYR A 110 9.59 -4.46 -7.41
CA TYR A 110 8.33 -3.75 -7.23
C TYR A 110 7.93 -3.72 -5.75
N LEU A 111 7.78 -2.51 -5.21
CA LEU A 111 7.54 -2.24 -3.79
C LEU A 111 6.41 -1.21 -3.58
N ASP A 112 5.51 -1.07 -4.56
CA ASP A 112 4.33 -0.19 -4.50
C ASP A 112 3.00 -0.98 -4.44
N HIS A 113 3.00 -2.11 -3.73
CA HIS A 113 1.81 -2.97 -3.59
C HIS A 113 0.63 -2.27 -2.90
N GLY A 114 0.89 -1.22 -2.11
CA GLY A 114 -0.16 -0.42 -1.46
C GLY A 114 -0.87 0.55 -2.40
N GLY A 115 -0.30 0.82 -3.58
CA GLY A 115 -0.96 1.54 -4.67
C GLY A 115 -1.86 0.59 -5.46
N THR A 116 -1.22 -0.40 -6.08
CA THR A 116 -1.85 -1.54 -6.77
C THR A 116 -0.92 -2.74 -6.67
N THR A 117 -1.47 -3.95 -6.52
CA THR A 117 -0.66 -5.17 -6.65
C THR A 117 -0.69 -5.68 -8.10
N LEU A 118 0.04 -6.76 -8.37
CA LEU A 118 0.19 -7.32 -9.71
C LEU A 118 -0.66 -8.58 -9.86
N ALA A 119 -1.25 -8.76 -11.04
CA ALA A 119 -2.01 -9.96 -11.37
C ALA A 119 -1.07 -11.11 -11.75
N PRO A 120 -1.22 -12.32 -11.17
CA PRO A 120 -0.46 -13.49 -11.60
C PRO A 120 -0.93 -13.95 -12.98
N LYS A 121 0.00 -14.50 -13.77
CA LYS A 121 -0.28 -15.08 -15.09
C LYS A 121 -1.41 -16.10 -15.04
N SER A 122 -1.38 -17.00 -14.05
CA SER A 122 -2.41 -18.04 -13.90
C SER A 122 -3.83 -17.50 -13.67
N LEU A 123 -3.98 -16.34 -13.01
CA LEU A 123 -5.28 -15.66 -12.90
C LEU A 123 -5.78 -15.21 -14.27
N LEU A 124 -4.92 -14.56 -15.05
CA LEU A 124 -5.28 -14.05 -16.37
C LEU A 124 -5.59 -15.18 -17.36
N ASP A 125 -4.83 -16.28 -17.31
CA ASP A 125 -5.09 -17.47 -18.12
C ASP A 125 -6.46 -18.11 -17.79
N MET A 126 -6.77 -18.23 -16.49
CA MET A 126 -8.06 -18.76 -16.02
C MET A 126 -9.20 -17.85 -16.47
N PHE A 127 -9.12 -16.55 -16.23
CA PHE A 127 -10.13 -15.59 -16.64
C PHE A 127 -10.36 -15.59 -18.15
N SER A 128 -9.28 -15.59 -18.95
CA SER A 128 -9.36 -15.65 -20.41
C SER A 128 -10.07 -16.91 -20.91
N SER A 129 -9.79 -18.05 -20.28
CA SER A 129 -10.44 -19.33 -20.62
C SER A 129 -11.94 -19.32 -20.29
N GLU A 130 -12.29 -18.87 -19.07
CA GLU A 130 -13.69 -18.78 -18.62
C GLU A 130 -14.50 -17.78 -19.46
N MET A 131 -13.92 -16.64 -19.82
CA MET A 131 -14.56 -15.62 -20.65
C MET A 131 -14.87 -16.11 -22.06
N GLN A 132 -14.05 -17.00 -22.62
CA GLN A 132 -14.28 -17.60 -23.94
C GLN A 132 -15.28 -18.75 -23.89
N ALA A 133 -15.32 -19.51 -22.79
CA ALA A 133 -16.19 -20.65 -22.61
C ALA A 133 -17.62 -20.27 -22.17
N THR A 134 -17.80 -19.13 -21.52
CA THR A 134 -19.05 -18.75 -20.86
C THR A 134 -19.81 -17.68 -21.63
N LEU A 135 -21.09 -17.92 -21.91
CA LEU A 135 -21.99 -16.90 -22.44
C LEU A 135 -22.38 -15.88 -21.35
N LEU A 136 -21.75 -14.71 -21.39
CA LEU A 136 -22.01 -13.62 -20.44
C LEU A 136 -23.14 -12.68 -20.90
N ALA A 137 -24.38 -13.16 -20.79
CA ALA A 137 -25.59 -12.38 -21.04
C ALA A 137 -25.89 -11.34 -19.93
N ASN A 138 -26.85 -10.43 -20.17
CA ASN A 138 -27.29 -9.50 -19.14
C ASN A 138 -27.96 -10.29 -17.98
N PRO A 139 -27.53 -10.14 -16.72
CA PRO A 139 -28.01 -10.93 -15.58
C PRO A 139 -29.47 -10.66 -15.24
N HIS A 140 -30.10 -9.61 -15.79
CA HIS A 140 -31.47 -9.20 -15.45
C HIS A 140 -32.50 -9.48 -16.55
N SER A 141 -32.16 -10.24 -17.60
CA SER A 141 -33.05 -10.43 -18.75
C SER A 141 -34.25 -11.36 -18.50
N ASP A 142 -34.12 -12.35 -17.62
CA ASP A 142 -35.20 -13.29 -17.30
C ASP A 142 -35.18 -13.60 -15.79
N SER A 143 -36.26 -13.24 -15.09
CA SER A 143 -36.40 -13.48 -13.65
C SER A 143 -36.83 -14.90 -13.30
N GLN A 144 -37.36 -15.67 -14.27
CA GLN A 144 -37.83 -17.04 -14.06
C GLN A 144 -36.74 -18.07 -14.36
N ASN A 145 -35.76 -17.73 -15.21
CA ASN A 145 -34.61 -18.58 -15.51
C ASN A 145 -33.29 -17.79 -15.40
N PRO A 146 -32.58 -17.87 -14.25
CA PRO A 146 -31.39 -17.07 -14.04
C PRO A 146 -30.30 -17.45 -15.05
N SER A 147 -29.82 -16.46 -15.80
CA SER A 147 -28.70 -16.65 -16.72
C SER A 147 -27.43 -17.10 -15.98
N THR A 148 -26.49 -17.72 -16.69
CA THR A 148 -25.16 -18.05 -16.15
C THR A 148 -24.46 -16.83 -15.53
N SER A 149 -24.68 -15.64 -16.09
CA SER A 149 -24.13 -14.39 -15.53
C SER A 149 -24.74 -14.05 -14.17
N ALA A 150 -26.04 -14.26 -13.98
CA ALA A 150 -26.69 -14.03 -12.70
C ALA A 150 -26.17 -15.01 -11.63
N LEU A 151 -25.98 -16.29 -11.99
CA LEU A 151 -25.41 -17.31 -11.11
C LEU A 151 -23.98 -16.97 -10.70
N ILE A 152 -23.10 -16.62 -11.66
CA ILE A 152 -21.71 -16.22 -11.37
C ILE A 152 -21.67 -15.02 -10.43
N VAL A 153 -22.53 -14.03 -10.64
CA VAL A 153 -22.60 -12.83 -9.79
C VAL A 153 -22.95 -13.21 -8.37
N GLU A 154 -23.97 -14.04 -8.17
CA GLU A 154 -24.42 -14.44 -6.84
C GLU A 154 -23.40 -15.35 -6.14
N GLU A 155 -22.83 -16.32 -6.85
CA GLU A 155 -21.75 -17.16 -6.32
C GLU A 155 -20.54 -16.33 -5.89
N THR A 156 -20.12 -15.37 -6.73
CA THR A 156 -19.00 -14.48 -6.40
C THR A 156 -19.32 -13.62 -5.17
N ARG A 157 -20.57 -13.20 -5.01
CA ARG A 157 -21.04 -12.46 -3.84
C ARG A 157 -20.87 -13.26 -2.55
N LEU A 158 -21.28 -14.53 -2.57
CA LEU A 158 -21.11 -15.46 -1.46
C LEU A 158 -19.63 -15.77 -1.19
N GLU A 159 -18.81 -15.90 -2.23
CA GLU A 159 -17.36 -16.07 -2.11
C GLU A 159 -16.69 -14.86 -1.44
N VAL A 160 -17.12 -13.64 -1.78
CA VAL A 160 -16.67 -12.42 -1.09
C VAL A 160 -17.06 -12.47 0.38
N LEU A 161 -18.33 -12.73 0.71
CA LEU A 161 -18.77 -12.84 2.11
C LEU A 161 -17.97 -13.88 2.88
N LYS A 162 -17.74 -15.05 2.29
CA LYS A 162 -16.92 -16.12 2.86
C LYS A 162 -15.48 -15.69 3.11
N MET A 163 -14.87 -14.90 2.23
CA MET A 163 -13.51 -14.36 2.42
C MET A 163 -13.39 -13.51 3.69
N PHE A 164 -14.49 -12.88 4.12
CA PHE A 164 -14.58 -12.04 5.31
C PHE A 164 -15.25 -12.72 6.52
N SER A 165 -15.55 -14.02 6.43
CA SER A 165 -16.37 -14.73 7.44
C SER A 165 -17.70 -14.03 7.74
N ALA A 166 -18.25 -13.30 6.76
CA ALA A 166 -19.49 -12.54 6.91
C ALA A 166 -20.70 -13.42 6.59
N ASP A 167 -21.61 -13.59 7.54
CA ASP A 167 -22.82 -14.38 7.34
C ASP A 167 -23.80 -13.66 6.39
N PRO A 168 -24.25 -14.27 5.28
CA PRO A 168 -25.25 -13.68 4.39
C PRO A 168 -26.60 -13.38 5.08
N ALA A 169 -26.91 -13.95 6.25
CA ALA A 169 -28.06 -13.56 7.05
C ALA A 169 -27.95 -12.13 7.58
N HIS A 170 -26.73 -11.67 7.88
CA HIS A 170 -26.47 -10.37 8.51
C HIS A 170 -25.82 -9.36 7.57
N PHE A 171 -25.20 -9.81 6.48
CA PHE A 171 -24.46 -8.97 5.56
C PHE A 171 -24.94 -9.14 4.11
N ASP A 172 -24.80 -8.07 3.34
CA ASP A 172 -24.94 -8.06 1.88
C ASP A 172 -23.68 -7.42 1.28
N VAL A 173 -23.42 -7.70 0.01
CA VAL A 173 -22.29 -7.11 -0.72
C VAL A 173 -22.88 -6.31 -1.86
N VAL A 174 -22.38 -5.09 -2.08
CA VAL A 174 -22.69 -4.28 -3.26
C VAL A 174 -21.41 -4.14 -4.07
N PHE A 175 -21.41 -4.58 -5.32
CA PHE A 175 -20.26 -4.39 -6.21
C PHE A 175 -20.17 -2.93 -6.64
N THR A 176 -18.97 -2.37 -6.55
CA THR A 176 -18.68 -0.98 -6.92
C THR A 176 -17.42 -0.93 -7.78
N ALA A 177 -17.09 0.22 -8.36
CA ALA A 177 -15.87 0.34 -9.17
C ALA A 177 -14.59 0.14 -8.33
N ASN A 178 -14.59 0.55 -7.06
CA ASN A 178 -13.47 0.48 -6.12
C ASN A 178 -13.91 0.99 -4.72
N ALA A 179 -13.02 0.96 -3.73
CA ALA A 179 -13.28 1.47 -2.38
C ALA A 179 -13.78 2.93 -2.37
N THR A 180 -13.30 3.80 -3.27
CA THR A 180 -13.75 5.19 -3.35
C THR A 180 -15.21 5.28 -3.81
N ALA A 181 -15.62 4.44 -4.77
CA ALA A 181 -17.01 4.36 -5.18
C ALA A 181 -17.90 3.82 -4.03
N SER A 182 -17.43 2.82 -3.27
CA SER A 182 -18.12 2.35 -2.06
C SER A 182 -18.30 3.45 -1.01
N ILE A 183 -17.24 4.23 -0.75
CA ILE A 183 -17.28 5.36 0.21
C ILE A 183 -18.27 6.44 -0.26
N LYS A 184 -18.27 6.77 -1.56
CA LYS A 184 -19.23 7.72 -2.14
C LYS A 184 -20.66 7.23 -2.03
N LEU A 185 -20.91 5.94 -2.28
CA LEU A 185 -22.25 5.35 -2.14
C LEU A 185 -22.77 5.45 -0.70
N VAL A 186 -21.90 5.25 0.29
CA VAL A 186 -22.25 5.50 1.70
C VAL A 186 -22.50 7.00 1.92
N ALA A 187 -21.62 7.89 1.46
CA ALA A 187 -21.84 9.33 1.63
C ALA A 187 -23.15 9.83 0.98
N GLU A 188 -23.54 9.26 -0.16
CA GLU A 188 -24.81 9.55 -0.84
C GLU A 188 -26.04 9.22 0.03
N CYS A 189 -26.01 8.13 0.82
CA CYS A 189 -27.15 7.77 1.66
C CYS A 189 -27.32 8.72 2.84
N PHE A 190 -26.23 9.18 3.44
CA PHE A 190 -26.26 10.19 4.51
C PHE A 190 -26.63 11.57 3.96
N SER A 191 -26.06 11.99 2.83
CA SER A 191 -26.33 13.28 2.19
C SER A 191 -27.79 13.42 1.71
N GLY A 192 -28.47 12.29 1.51
CA GLY A 192 -29.88 12.25 1.14
C GLY A 192 -30.82 12.72 2.25
N ASN A 193 -30.41 12.61 3.52
CA ASN A 193 -31.19 13.04 4.67
C ASN A 193 -31.41 14.57 4.65
N LYS A 194 -32.67 15.01 4.85
CA LYS A 194 -33.04 16.43 4.81
C LYS A 194 -32.33 17.27 5.86
N ALA A 195 -32.04 16.68 7.03
CA ALA A 195 -31.31 17.35 8.11
C ALA A 195 -29.79 17.38 7.86
N GLY A 196 -29.28 16.72 6.82
CA GLY A 196 -27.86 16.47 6.62
C GLY A 196 -27.33 15.39 7.57
N PHE A 197 -26.01 15.35 7.74
CA PHE A 197 -25.34 14.42 8.66
C PHE A 197 -24.07 15.06 9.24
N ASP A 198 -23.59 14.52 10.36
CA ASP A 198 -22.29 14.89 10.92
C ASP A 198 -21.26 13.79 10.67
N TYR A 199 -20.02 14.19 10.39
CA TYR A 199 -18.97 13.30 9.95
C TYR A 199 -17.73 13.36 10.83
N TYR A 200 -17.36 12.23 11.41
CA TYR A 200 -16.15 12.07 12.18
C TYR A 200 -15.21 11.16 11.40
N TYR A 201 -13.96 11.56 11.22
CA TYR A 201 -13.01 10.72 10.50
C TYR A 201 -11.62 10.73 11.11
N HIS A 202 -10.93 9.59 11.03
CA HIS A 202 -9.62 9.45 11.65
C HIS A 202 -8.51 10.17 10.83
N LEU A 203 -7.46 10.70 11.48
CA LEU A 203 -6.37 11.43 10.80
C LEU A 203 -5.62 10.60 9.74
N ASN A 204 -5.59 9.28 9.90
CA ASN A 204 -4.97 8.36 8.93
C ASN A 204 -5.83 8.13 7.68
N SER A 205 -6.96 8.82 7.54
CA SER A 205 -7.88 8.66 6.43
C SER A 205 -7.25 8.97 5.08
N HIS A 206 -7.44 8.05 4.12
CA HIS A 206 -7.12 8.31 2.73
C HIS A 206 -8.01 9.44 2.18
N THR A 207 -7.54 10.17 1.17
CA THR A 207 -8.30 11.27 0.53
C THR A 207 -9.75 10.94 0.15
N SER A 208 -10.06 9.67 -0.14
CA SER A 208 -11.43 9.20 -0.39
C SER A 208 -12.36 9.36 0.82
N LEU A 209 -11.86 9.10 2.04
CA LEU A 209 -12.59 9.36 3.28
C LEU A 209 -12.58 10.85 3.62
N VAL A 210 -11.46 11.55 3.41
CA VAL A 210 -11.38 13.00 3.65
C VAL A 210 -12.42 13.75 2.82
N GLY A 211 -12.63 13.37 1.57
CA GLY A 211 -13.58 14.03 0.67
C GLY A 211 -15.04 13.98 1.13
N VAL A 212 -15.43 12.99 1.95
CA VAL A 212 -16.80 12.89 2.49
C VAL A 212 -17.16 14.09 3.35
N ARG A 213 -16.17 14.71 4.01
CA ARG A 213 -16.38 15.88 4.86
C ARG A 213 -17.04 17.06 4.15
N GLU A 214 -16.80 17.20 2.84
CA GLU A 214 -17.35 18.29 2.03
C GLU A 214 -18.87 18.14 1.78
N LEU A 215 -19.42 16.95 2.09
CA LEU A 215 -20.85 16.66 2.00
C LEU A 215 -21.55 16.75 3.37
N ALA A 216 -20.79 16.78 4.45
CA ALA A 216 -21.31 16.78 5.81
C ALA A 216 -21.69 18.21 6.27
N THR A 217 -22.65 18.30 7.20
CA THR A 217 -23.01 19.58 7.83
C THR A 217 -21.90 20.05 8.77
N HIS A 218 -21.40 19.11 9.57
CA HIS A 218 -20.25 19.28 10.44
C HIS A 218 -19.28 18.14 10.22
N SER A 219 -17.98 18.45 10.25
CA SER A 219 -16.95 17.43 10.15
C SER A 219 -15.83 17.64 11.16
N HIS A 220 -15.35 16.54 11.75
CA HIS A 220 -14.23 16.56 12.68
C HIS A 220 -13.19 15.48 12.33
N CYS A 221 -11.93 15.87 12.27
CA CYS A 221 -10.80 14.95 12.08
C CYS A 221 -10.24 14.56 13.46
N LEU A 222 -10.28 13.27 13.81
CA LEU A 222 -9.85 12.75 15.12
C LEU A 222 -8.48 12.09 15.03
N ALA A 223 -7.61 12.37 16.00
CA ALA A 223 -6.43 11.53 16.28
C ALA A 223 -6.82 10.24 17.02
N SER A 224 -5.88 9.28 17.12
CA SER A 224 -6.17 7.99 17.78
C SER A 224 -6.61 8.17 19.23
N HIS A 225 -5.88 8.98 20.02
CA HIS A 225 -6.23 9.26 21.42
C HIS A 225 -7.56 10.00 21.54
N GLU A 226 -7.79 11.02 20.69
CA GLU A 226 -9.07 11.74 20.64
C GLU A 226 -10.23 10.82 20.26
N THR A 227 -9.99 9.82 19.42
CA THR A 227 -11.02 8.84 19.03
C THR A 227 -11.42 8.00 20.24
N ASP A 228 -10.45 7.48 21.00
CA ASP A 228 -10.75 6.72 22.22
C ASP A 228 -11.44 7.59 23.29
N GLU A 229 -10.99 8.84 23.49
CA GLU A 229 -11.62 9.79 24.41
C GLU A 229 -13.04 10.19 23.98
N TRP A 230 -13.26 10.35 22.68
CA TRP A 230 -14.57 10.62 22.11
C TRP A 230 -15.51 9.46 22.34
N LEU A 231 -15.10 8.23 21.99
CA LEU A 231 -15.88 7.01 22.19
C LEU A 231 -16.26 6.76 23.66
N ASP A 232 -15.36 7.07 24.58
CA ASP A 232 -15.56 6.94 26.03
C ASP A 232 -16.33 8.12 26.65
N ALA A 233 -16.81 9.08 25.83
CA ALA A 233 -17.47 10.32 26.25
C ALA A 233 -16.67 11.14 27.27
N ARG A 234 -15.34 11.02 27.27
CA ARG A 234 -14.41 11.83 28.08
C ARG A 234 -14.06 13.15 27.41
N ALA A 235 -14.28 13.25 26.10
CA ALA A 235 -14.10 14.47 25.34
C ALA A 235 -15.22 15.50 25.64
N ASN A 236 -15.01 16.33 26.67
CA ASN A 236 -15.95 17.38 27.10
C ASN A 236 -16.25 18.47 26.02
N ASN A 237 -15.46 18.51 24.95
CA ASN A 237 -15.51 19.56 23.92
C ASN A 237 -16.25 19.18 22.63
N ILE A 238 -16.57 17.90 22.42
CA ILE A 238 -17.38 17.46 21.27
C ILE A 238 -18.84 17.45 21.72
N ARG A 239 -19.43 18.64 21.86
CA ARG A 239 -20.83 18.78 22.28
C ARG A 239 -21.75 18.22 21.19
N ASP A 240 -22.51 17.21 21.58
CA ASP A 240 -23.58 16.59 20.80
C ASP A 240 -24.73 17.60 20.64
N THR A 241 -24.63 18.50 19.66
CA THR A 241 -25.53 19.66 19.53
C THR A 241 -26.80 19.35 18.76
N HIS A 242 -26.89 18.19 18.09
CA HIS A 242 -28.00 17.84 17.21
C HIS A 242 -28.38 16.36 17.29
N GLN A 243 -29.12 15.97 18.34
CA GLN A 243 -29.57 14.59 18.59
C GLN A 243 -30.38 13.96 17.44
N GLU A 244 -30.89 14.75 16.48
CA GLU A 244 -31.72 14.26 15.37
C GLU A 244 -30.95 13.85 14.10
N ARG A 245 -29.67 14.24 13.96
CA ARG A 245 -28.91 13.96 12.72
C ARG A 245 -28.19 12.62 12.79
N PRO A 246 -28.20 11.82 11.69
CA PRO A 246 -27.34 10.65 11.62
C PRO A 246 -25.87 11.07 11.62
N ARG A 247 -25.05 10.28 12.30
CA ARG A 247 -23.60 10.49 12.38
C ARG A 247 -22.86 9.37 11.67
N LEU A 248 -21.82 9.72 10.93
CA LEU A 248 -20.94 8.76 10.28
C LEU A 248 -19.53 8.89 10.84
N PHE A 249 -19.02 7.84 11.46
CA PHE A 249 -17.62 7.71 11.85
C PHE A 249 -16.87 6.85 10.83
N ALA A 250 -15.83 7.39 10.19
CA ALA A 250 -15.06 6.67 9.19
C ALA A 250 -13.56 6.62 9.50
N TYR A 251 -12.96 5.46 9.31
CA TYR A 251 -11.53 5.27 9.57
C TYR A 251 -10.97 4.11 8.74
N PRO A 252 -9.66 4.12 8.44
CA PRO A 252 -9.03 3.00 7.77
C PRO A 252 -8.72 1.87 8.75
N ALA A 253 -8.94 0.63 8.34
CA ALA A 253 -8.48 -0.53 9.11
C ALA A 253 -6.93 -0.60 9.18
N GLN A 254 -6.26 -0.10 8.14
CA GLN A 254 -4.82 0.07 8.08
C GLN A 254 -4.48 1.35 7.30
N SER A 255 -3.60 2.18 7.83
CA SER A 255 -3.10 3.37 7.14
C SER A 255 -2.36 2.98 5.86
N ASN A 256 -2.77 3.56 4.74
CA ASN A 256 -2.09 3.38 3.46
C ASN A 256 -0.73 4.11 3.40
N MET A 257 -0.46 4.98 4.39
CA MET A 257 0.75 5.79 4.46
C MET A 257 1.89 5.02 5.15
N ASN A 258 1.73 4.74 6.45
CA ASN A 258 2.77 4.16 7.30
C ASN A 258 2.47 2.71 7.72
N GLY A 259 1.31 2.17 7.35
CA GLY A 259 0.90 0.80 7.70
C GLY A 259 0.37 0.61 9.12
N GLU A 260 0.17 1.67 9.91
CA GLU A 260 -0.47 1.57 11.23
C GLU A 260 -1.85 0.92 11.11
N ARG A 261 -2.15 -0.05 11.98
CA ARG A 261 -3.47 -0.70 12.07
C ARG A 261 -4.27 -0.07 13.20
N LEU A 262 -5.49 0.34 12.89
CA LEU A 262 -6.38 0.95 13.87
C LEU A 262 -7.26 -0.10 14.54
N PRO A 263 -7.74 0.15 15.77
CA PRO A 263 -8.58 -0.79 16.49
C PRO A 263 -9.86 -1.17 15.71
N LEU A 264 -10.13 -2.47 15.61
CA LEU A 264 -11.29 -3.02 14.91
C LEU A 264 -12.52 -3.17 15.81
N ASP A 265 -12.39 -2.90 17.11
CA ASP A 265 -13.45 -2.96 18.12
C ASP A 265 -14.22 -1.64 18.27
N TRP A 266 -13.71 -0.53 17.71
CA TRP A 266 -14.39 0.77 17.71
C TRP A 266 -15.84 0.74 17.22
N PRO A 267 -16.23 -0.04 16.18
CA PRO A 267 -17.63 -0.10 15.75
C PRO A 267 -18.55 -0.70 16.82
N GLY A 268 -18.09 -1.76 17.49
CA GLY A 268 -18.79 -2.32 18.64
C GLY A 268 -18.91 -1.32 19.78
N ARG A 269 -17.79 -0.71 20.20
CA ARG A 269 -17.77 0.31 21.26
C ARG A 269 -18.73 1.46 20.98
N LEU A 270 -18.74 1.95 19.74
CA LEU A 270 -19.63 3.03 19.31
C LEU A 270 -21.10 2.60 19.34
N ARG A 271 -21.42 1.43 18.79
CA ARG A 271 -22.78 0.89 18.73
C ARG A 271 -23.38 0.67 20.13
N PHE A 272 -22.56 0.25 21.08
CA PHE A 272 -22.96 0.02 22.47
C PHE A 272 -22.82 1.25 23.36
N SER A 273 -22.31 2.37 22.84
CA SER A 273 -22.21 3.62 23.58
C SER A 273 -23.59 4.27 23.70
N GLY A 274 -24.03 4.54 24.93
CA GLY A 274 -25.21 5.36 25.19
C GLY A 274 -25.02 6.84 24.84
N HIS A 275 -23.79 7.26 24.55
CA HIS A 275 -23.42 8.66 24.28
C HIS A 275 -23.45 9.02 22.79
N HIS A 276 -23.51 8.02 21.90
CA HIS A 276 -23.44 8.23 20.46
C HIS A 276 -24.65 7.65 19.70
N PRO A 277 -25.91 7.98 20.08
CA PRO A 277 -27.08 7.51 19.34
C PRO A 277 -27.02 7.92 17.86
N HIS A 278 -27.58 7.07 16.99
CA HIS A 278 -27.63 7.28 15.53
C HIS A 278 -26.25 7.44 14.87
N THR A 279 -25.21 6.83 15.44
CA THR A 279 -23.86 6.82 14.86
C THR A 279 -23.56 5.49 14.19
N TYR A 280 -23.06 5.58 12.97
CA TYR A 280 -22.73 4.44 12.12
C TYR A 280 -21.27 4.48 11.72
N THR A 281 -20.73 3.33 11.33
CA THR A 281 -19.31 3.15 11.05
C THR A 281 -19.01 2.79 9.61
N LEU A 282 -18.03 3.47 9.01
CA LEU A 282 -17.47 3.18 7.70
C LEU A 282 -15.99 2.81 7.83
N LEU A 283 -15.70 1.52 7.67
CA LEU A 283 -14.34 0.98 7.69
C LEU A 283 -13.76 0.96 6.27
N ASP A 284 -12.72 1.75 6.01
CA ASP A 284 -11.91 1.60 4.80
C ASP A 284 -10.92 0.44 5.01
N ALA A 285 -11.25 -0.72 4.46
CA ALA A 285 -10.45 -1.92 4.59
C ALA A 285 -9.38 -2.04 3.49
N ALA A 286 -9.33 -1.14 2.51
CA ALA A 286 -8.63 -1.35 1.24
C ALA A 286 -7.12 -1.60 1.40
N ALA A 287 -6.47 -1.00 2.39
CA ALA A 287 -5.04 -1.23 2.67
C ALA A 287 -4.78 -2.41 3.63
N LEU A 288 -5.75 -2.81 4.46
CA LEU A 288 -5.60 -3.98 5.33
C LEU A 288 -5.71 -5.27 4.50
N VAL A 289 -6.77 -5.36 3.70
CA VAL A 289 -7.15 -6.58 2.98
C VAL A 289 -6.22 -6.91 1.82
N SER A 290 -5.31 -6.01 1.44
CA SER A 290 -4.28 -6.27 0.44
C SER A 290 -3.39 -7.45 0.80
N THR A 291 -3.21 -7.72 2.09
CA THR A 291 -2.38 -8.83 2.59
C THR A 291 -2.94 -9.53 3.82
N THR A 292 -3.97 -9.00 4.48
CA THR A 292 -4.40 -9.45 5.80
C THR A 292 -5.89 -9.75 5.84
N PRO A 293 -6.32 -10.87 6.43
CA PRO A 293 -7.74 -11.18 6.55
C PRO A 293 -8.44 -10.17 7.47
N LEU A 294 -9.70 -9.89 7.18
CA LEU A 294 -10.62 -9.16 8.06
C LEU A 294 -11.77 -10.11 8.39
N ASP A 295 -12.08 -10.24 9.68
CA ASP A 295 -13.10 -11.16 10.18
C ASP A 295 -14.35 -10.39 10.60
N LEU A 296 -15.49 -10.72 10.00
CA LEU A 296 -16.81 -10.13 10.24
C LEU A 296 -17.80 -11.16 10.82
N SER A 297 -17.30 -12.28 11.37
CA SER A 297 -18.15 -13.33 11.97
C SER A 297 -18.97 -12.81 13.16
N ASP A 298 -18.43 -11.89 13.94
CA ASP A 298 -19.19 -11.15 14.96
C ASP A 298 -19.95 -9.97 14.34
N HIS A 299 -21.14 -10.25 13.82
CA HIS A 299 -21.98 -9.24 13.16
C HIS A 299 -22.48 -8.12 14.10
N VAL A 300 -22.34 -8.29 15.42
CA VAL A 300 -22.78 -7.33 16.42
C VAL A 300 -21.73 -6.24 16.60
N HIS A 301 -20.45 -6.63 16.67
CA HIS A 301 -19.31 -5.71 16.77
C HIS A 301 -18.75 -5.27 15.42
N ALA A 302 -19.20 -5.87 14.31
CA ALA A 302 -18.78 -5.50 12.98
C ALA A 302 -19.15 -4.04 12.60
N PRO A 303 -18.37 -3.41 11.69
CA PRO A 303 -18.74 -2.14 11.07
C PRO A 303 -20.08 -2.21 10.33
N ASP A 304 -20.73 -1.06 10.19
CA ASP A 304 -21.95 -0.95 9.39
C ASP A 304 -21.64 -1.05 7.89
N PHE A 305 -20.50 -0.49 7.48
CA PHE A 305 -20.04 -0.40 6.11
C PHE A 305 -18.55 -0.76 6.02
N VAL A 306 -18.17 -1.65 5.10
CA VAL A 306 -16.77 -2.00 4.83
C VAL A 306 -16.45 -1.78 3.35
N ALA A 307 -15.57 -0.84 3.04
CA ALA A 307 -15.17 -0.49 1.68
C ALA A 307 -13.83 -1.13 1.29
N MET A 308 -13.73 -1.64 0.05
CA MET A 308 -12.52 -2.30 -0.43
C MET A 308 -12.34 -2.24 -1.96
N SER A 309 -11.12 -2.57 -2.39
CA SER A 309 -10.70 -2.68 -3.80
C SER A 309 -9.97 -3.99 -4.03
N PHE A 310 -10.47 -4.83 -4.95
CA PHE A 310 -9.93 -6.17 -5.19
C PHE A 310 -8.59 -6.15 -5.95
N TYR A 311 -8.35 -5.15 -6.80
CA TYR A 311 -7.04 -4.99 -7.46
C TYR A 311 -5.88 -4.75 -6.47
N LYS A 312 -6.15 -4.36 -5.21
CA LYS A 312 -5.12 -4.27 -4.17
C LYS A 312 -4.79 -5.62 -3.53
N ILE A 313 -5.69 -6.60 -3.63
CA ILE A 313 -5.53 -7.96 -3.11
C ILE A 313 -4.94 -8.87 -4.21
N PHE A 314 -5.52 -8.80 -5.40
CA PHE A 314 -5.29 -9.77 -6.47
C PHE A 314 -4.57 -9.18 -7.70
N GLY A 315 -4.46 -7.86 -7.80
CA GLY A 315 -3.87 -7.14 -8.94
C GLY A 315 -4.79 -7.02 -10.16
N PHE A 316 -5.85 -7.82 -10.21
CA PHE A 316 -6.95 -7.80 -11.16
C PHE A 316 -8.11 -8.54 -10.49
N PRO A 317 -9.38 -8.11 -10.63
CA PRO A 317 -9.91 -7.06 -11.50
C PRO A 317 -9.97 -5.64 -10.89
N ASP A 318 -10.19 -4.66 -11.77
CA ASP A 318 -10.62 -3.29 -11.42
C ASP A 318 -12.08 -3.32 -10.95
N LEU A 319 -12.26 -3.78 -9.71
CA LEU A 319 -13.54 -3.93 -9.03
C LEU A 319 -13.35 -3.64 -7.54
N GLY A 320 -14.39 -3.11 -6.92
CA GLY A 320 -14.51 -2.96 -5.48
C GLY A 320 -15.79 -3.58 -4.96
N ALA A 321 -15.92 -3.52 -3.64
CA ALA A 321 -17.15 -3.92 -2.97
C ALA A 321 -17.41 -3.00 -1.77
N LEU A 322 -18.68 -2.91 -1.42
CA LEU A 322 -19.16 -2.42 -0.14
C LEU A 322 -19.86 -3.59 0.55
N ILE A 323 -19.30 -4.07 1.66
CA ILE A 323 -20.04 -4.99 2.54
C ILE A 323 -20.90 -4.13 3.45
N VAL A 324 -22.20 -4.43 3.49
CA VAL A 324 -23.19 -3.70 4.27
C VAL A 324 -23.76 -4.63 5.33
N ARG A 325 -23.73 -4.19 6.58
CA ARG A 325 -24.50 -4.82 7.65
C ARG A 325 -25.99 -4.53 7.42
N LYS A 326 -26.80 -5.55 7.19
CA LYS A 326 -28.21 -5.43 6.75
C LYS A 326 -29.07 -4.59 7.69
N ALA A 327 -28.83 -4.65 8.99
CA ALA A 327 -29.56 -3.83 9.97
C ALA A 327 -29.31 -2.31 9.84
N SER A 328 -28.24 -1.90 9.14
CA SER A 328 -27.96 -0.50 8.79
C SER A 328 -28.43 -0.14 7.37
N GLY A 329 -29.09 -1.09 6.69
CA GLY A 329 -29.57 -0.94 5.32
C GLY A 329 -30.65 0.12 5.12
N HIS A 330 -31.40 0.47 6.17
CA HIS A 330 -32.42 1.52 6.13
C HIS A 330 -31.86 2.91 5.78
N LEU A 331 -30.57 3.17 6.05
CA LEU A 331 -29.93 4.44 5.68
C LEU A 331 -29.96 4.69 4.17
N PHE A 332 -29.91 3.63 3.37
CA PHE A 332 -29.99 3.75 1.92
C PHE A 332 -31.39 4.12 1.39
N ASP A 333 -32.42 4.11 2.24
CA ASP A 333 -33.76 4.60 1.85
C ASP A 333 -33.73 6.12 1.56
N HIS A 334 -32.78 6.84 2.17
CA HIS A 334 -32.56 8.27 1.93
C HIS A 334 -31.73 8.57 0.68
N ARG A 335 -31.07 7.57 0.06
CA ARG A 335 -30.36 7.76 -1.20
C ARG A 335 -31.34 8.37 -2.21
N ARG A 336 -30.95 9.40 -2.96
CA ARG A 336 -31.86 10.07 -3.92
C ARG A 336 -31.72 9.54 -5.34
N TYR A 337 -30.49 9.28 -5.76
CA TYR A 337 -30.21 8.74 -7.09
C TYR A 337 -30.67 7.29 -7.22
N PHE A 338 -31.08 6.91 -8.43
CA PHE A 338 -31.37 5.55 -8.86
C PHE A 338 -31.11 5.44 -10.37
N GLY A 339 -30.76 4.26 -10.85
CA GLY A 339 -30.51 4.03 -12.27
C GLY A 339 -30.69 2.59 -12.72
N GLY A 340 -31.25 2.41 -13.91
CA GLY A 340 -31.44 1.09 -14.51
C GLY A 340 -32.37 0.19 -13.70
N GLY A 341 -31.98 -1.07 -13.50
CA GLY A 341 -32.82 -2.10 -12.88
C GLY A 341 -33.00 -2.00 -11.36
N THR A 342 -32.66 -0.87 -10.72
CA THR A 342 -32.80 -0.67 -9.25
C THR A 342 -34.20 -0.27 -8.82
N THR A 343 -35.06 0.08 -9.78
CA THR A 343 -36.46 0.47 -9.56
C THR A 343 -37.42 -0.63 -10.00
N GLU A 344 -38.57 -0.74 -9.33
CA GLU A 344 -39.69 -1.59 -9.74
C GLU A 344 -40.66 -0.84 -10.67
N MET A 345 -40.89 0.45 -10.40
CA MET A 345 -41.80 1.28 -11.19
C MET A 345 -41.40 2.76 -11.07
N ILE A 346 -41.60 3.52 -12.15
CA ILE A 346 -41.35 4.97 -12.19
C ILE A 346 -42.53 5.64 -12.89
N THR A 347 -43.07 6.71 -12.31
CA THR A 347 -43.97 7.64 -13.00
C THR A 347 -43.23 8.95 -13.27
N CYS A 348 -43.32 9.43 -14.51
CA CYS A 348 -42.70 10.70 -14.93
C CYS A 348 -43.74 11.75 -15.35
N VAL A 349 -45.00 11.34 -15.50
CA VAL A 349 -46.11 12.18 -15.94
C VAL A 349 -46.98 12.47 -14.72
N ASP A 350 -47.47 13.71 -14.63
CA ASP A 350 -48.20 14.29 -13.50
C ASP A 350 -47.34 14.38 -12.22
N GLU A 351 -47.41 13.38 -11.35
CA GLU A 351 -46.67 13.34 -10.09
C GLU A 351 -45.48 12.38 -10.20
N PRO A 352 -44.23 12.90 -10.16
CA PRO A 352 -43.04 12.06 -10.19
C PRO A 352 -42.96 11.16 -8.95
N TRP A 353 -42.93 9.85 -9.18
CA TRP A 353 -42.81 8.85 -8.12
C TRP A 353 -41.92 7.69 -8.57
N VAL A 354 -41.25 7.06 -7.60
CA VAL A 354 -40.37 5.91 -7.84
C VAL A 354 -40.58 4.86 -6.75
N ALA A 355 -40.89 3.63 -7.17
CA ALA A 355 -40.74 2.44 -6.34
C ALA A 355 -39.38 1.81 -6.56
N ARG A 356 -38.64 1.58 -5.48
CA ARG A 356 -37.35 0.88 -5.50
C ARG A 356 -37.53 -0.60 -5.21
N LYS A 357 -36.63 -1.43 -5.75
CA LYS A 357 -36.59 -2.85 -5.43
C LYS A 357 -36.40 -3.09 -3.94
N GLN A 358 -37.18 -4.01 -3.40
CA GLN A 358 -37.11 -4.42 -1.99
C GLN A 358 -36.53 -5.82 -1.77
N SER A 359 -36.16 -6.53 -2.85
CA SER A 359 -35.68 -7.92 -2.80
C SER A 359 -34.36 -8.10 -2.03
N SER A 360 -33.43 -7.16 -2.17
CA SER A 360 -32.12 -7.16 -1.51
C SER A 360 -31.49 -5.76 -1.52
N LEU A 361 -30.45 -5.53 -0.70
CA LEU A 361 -29.74 -4.26 -0.69
C LEU A 361 -28.93 -4.07 -1.97
N HIS A 362 -28.26 -5.12 -2.46
CA HIS A 362 -27.52 -4.99 -3.72
C HIS A 362 -28.43 -4.70 -4.92
N ALA A 363 -29.64 -5.28 -4.98
CA ALA A 363 -30.55 -5.06 -6.11
C ALA A 363 -31.04 -3.61 -6.25
N ARG A 364 -31.01 -2.82 -5.16
CA ARG A 364 -31.40 -1.41 -5.15
C ARG A 364 -30.22 -0.43 -5.20
N LEU A 365 -28.98 -0.93 -5.10
CA LEU A 365 -27.75 -0.12 -5.01
C LEU A 365 -26.80 -0.33 -6.20
N GLU A 366 -26.95 -1.41 -6.96
CA GLU A 366 -26.19 -1.67 -8.17
C GLU A 366 -26.90 -1.08 -9.39
N ASP A 367 -26.63 0.20 -9.69
CA ASP A 367 -27.30 0.92 -10.77
C ASP A 367 -26.92 0.35 -12.15
N GLY A 368 -27.93 -0.01 -12.95
CA GLY A 368 -27.74 -0.52 -14.31
C GLY A 368 -27.12 -1.92 -14.39
N THR A 369 -26.59 -2.27 -15.57
CA THR A 369 -25.88 -3.55 -15.75
C THR A 369 -24.52 -3.49 -15.07
N ILE A 370 -24.31 -4.36 -14.08
CA ILE A 370 -23.06 -4.46 -13.34
C ILE A 370 -21.89 -4.96 -14.20
N ALA A 371 -20.67 -4.79 -13.69
CA ALA A 371 -19.43 -5.19 -14.36
C ALA A 371 -19.21 -6.72 -14.35
N ILE A 372 -20.13 -7.49 -14.97
CA ILE A 372 -20.18 -8.96 -14.96
C ILE A 372 -18.83 -9.60 -15.29
N ARG A 373 -18.09 -9.02 -16.23
CA ARG A 373 -16.76 -9.51 -16.66
C ARG A 373 -15.72 -9.35 -15.55
N ASN A 374 -15.73 -8.23 -14.84
CA ASN A 374 -14.89 -8.03 -13.68
C ASN A 374 -15.35 -8.92 -12.51
N ILE A 375 -16.64 -9.20 -12.38
CA ILE A 375 -17.12 -10.13 -11.34
C ILE A 375 -16.66 -11.56 -11.63
N LEU A 376 -16.71 -12.02 -12.89
CA LEU A 376 -16.10 -13.30 -13.30
C LEU A 376 -14.59 -13.31 -13.04
N ALA A 377 -13.88 -12.23 -13.34
CA ALA A 377 -12.46 -12.13 -13.01
C ALA A 377 -12.18 -12.24 -11.50
N LEU A 378 -13.04 -11.64 -10.67
CA LEU A 378 -12.96 -11.74 -9.22
C LEU A 378 -13.18 -13.18 -8.74
N HIS A 379 -14.17 -13.88 -9.32
CA HIS A 379 -14.39 -15.30 -9.08
C HIS A 379 -13.13 -16.13 -9.33
N CYS A 380 -12.48 -15.92 -10.49
CA CYS A 380 -11.20 -16.55 -10.80
C CYS A 380 -10.10 -16.16 -9.79
N ALA A 381 -10.04 -14.89 -9.38
CA ALA A 381 -9.04 -14.36 -8.45
C ALA A 381 -9.13 -14.99 -7.06
N ILE A 382 -10.34 -15.08 -6.49
CA ILE A 382 -10.61 -15.70 -5.19
C ILE A 382 -10.20 -17.18 -5.22
N LYS A 383 -10.45 -17.88 -6.34
CA LYS A 383 -10.06 -19.29 -6.52
C LYS A 383 -8.56 -19.49 -6.71
N MET A 384 -7.87 -18.56 -7.39
CA MET A 384 -6.45 -18.70 -7.72
C MET A 384 -5.54 -18.30 -6.56
N HIS A 385 -5.87 -17.23 -5.83
CA HIS A 385 -5.03 -16.70 -4.77
C HIS A 385 -4.56 -17.76 -3.75
N PRO A 386 -5.43 -18.60 -3.15
CA PRO A 386 -5.00 -19.61 -2.20
C PRO A 386 -4.15 -20.73 -2.80
N LYS A 387 -4.24 -20.98 -4.11
CA LYS A 387 -3.38 -21.95 -4.81
C LYS A 387 -1.94 -21.44 -4.93
N LEU A 388 -1.74 -20.13 -5.01
CA LEU A 388 -0.43 -19.50 -5.16
C LEU A 388 0.22 -19.17 -3.81
N PHE A 389 -0.57 -18.66 -2.86
CA PHE A 389 -0.05 -18.03 -1.65
C PHE A 389 -0.58 -18.63 -0.35
N GLY A 390 -1.48 -19.62 -0.44
CA GLY A 390 -2.23 -20.10 0.73
C GLY A 390 -3.23 -19.07 1.24
N SER A 391 -3.52 -19.13 2.53
CA SER A 391 -4.44 -18.22 3.18
C SER A 391 -3.92 -16.77 3.20
N LEU A 392 -4.84 -15.80 3.31
CA LEU A 392 -4.46 -14.41 3.58
C LEU A 392 -3.70 -14.26 4.90
N ARG A 393 -3.88 -15.18 5.86
CA ARG A 393 -3.09 -15.18 7.11
C ARG A 393 -1.61 -15.47 6.85
N GLU A 394 -1.31 -16.46 6.02
CA GLU A 394 0.06 -16.78 5.60
C GLU A 394 0.68 -15.63 4.79
N THR A 395 -0.11 -15.05 3.88
CA THR A 395 0.27 -13.85 3.13
C THR A 395 0.61 -12.68 4.06
N SER A 396 -0.21 -12.44 5.07
CA SER A 396 -0.01 -11.38 6.07
C SER A 396 1.27 -11.59 6.86
N GLN A 397 1.54 -12.83 7.30
CA GLN A 397 2.73 -13.16 8.08
C GLN A 397 4.01 -12.95 7.26
N HIS A 398 4.00 -13.37 6.00
CA HIS A 398 5.12 -13.19 5.07
C HIS A 398 5.39 -11.70 4.79
N ALA A 399 4.36 -10.95 4.37
CA ALA A 399 4.51 -9.54 4.03
C ALA A 399 4.92 -8.70 5.26
N PHE A 400 4.36 -8.98 6.43
CA PHE A 400 4.77 -8.36 7.69
C PHE A 400 6.22 -8.69 8.05
N TRP A 401 6.64 -9.96 7.89
CA TRP A 401 8.02 -10.37 8.14
C TRP A 401 9.02 -9.61 7.25
N LEU A 402 8.70 -9.43 5.97
CA LEU A 402 9.53 -8.61 5.06
C LEU A 402 9.61 -7.14 5.50
N ALA A 403 8.48 -6.56 5.90
CA ALA A 403 8.44 -5.19 6.42
C ALA A 403 9.29 -5.04 7.69
N ARG A 404 9.21 -6.00 8.61
CA ARG A 404 10.06 -6.05 9.81
C ARG A 404 11.54 -6.17 9.46
N CYS A 405 11.91 -7.03 8.51
CA CYS A 405 13.30 -7.15 8.05
C CYS A 405 13.81 -5.84 7.43
N LEU A 406 12.98 -5.15 6.63
CA LEU A 406 13.36 -3.84 6.09
C LEU A 406 13.53 -2.82 7.22
N TYR A 407 12.56 -2.72 8.14
CA TYR A 407 12.60 -1.81 9.27
C TYR A 407 13.91 -1.94 10.04
N GLN A 408 14.26 -3.17 10.47
CA GLN A 408 15.49 -3.43 11.22
C GLN A 408 16.76 -3.01 10.47
N ARG A 409 16.78 -3.14 9.14
CA ARG A 409 17.94 -2.76 8.32
C ARG A 409 18.05 -1.26 8.12
N LEU A 410 16.93 -0.57 7.94
CA LEU A 410 16.90 0.89 7.78
C LEU A 410 17.14 1.60 9.12
N GLU A 411 16.64 1.04 10.22
CA GLU A 411 16.77 1.60 11.57
C GLU A 411 18.23 1.68 12.04
N VAL A 412 19.11 0.78 11.61
CA VAL A 412 20.54 0.79 11.96
C VAL A 412 21.43 1.44 10.89
N LEU A 413 20.84 1.94 9.81
CA LEU A 413 21.58 2.49 8.69
C LEU A 413 22.14 3.89 9.01
N ARG A 414 23.47 4.05 9.03
CA ARG A 414 24.17 5.29 9.42
C ARG A 414 25.19 5.73 8.37
N HIS A 415 25.40 7.04 8.24
CA HIS A 415 26.59 7.61 7.60
C HIS A 415 27.85 7.32 8.44
N ALA A 416 29.04 7.54 7.86
CA ALA A 416 30.32 7.37 8.57
C ALA A 416 30.42 8.19 9.87
N ASN A 417 29.75 9.35 9.93
CA ASN A 417 29.69 10.20 11.12
C ASN A 417 28.64 9.77 12.17
N GLY A 418 27.98 8.63 11.98
CA GLY A 418 26.97 8.11 12.90
C GLY A 418 25.56 8.68 12.73
N THR A 419 25.33 9.63 11.82
CA THR A 419 23.98 10.18 11.55
C THR A 419 23.09 9.13 10.86
N PRO A 420 21.81 8.97 11.26
CA PRO A 420 20.86 8.09 10.57
C PRO A 420 20.58 8.51 9.14
N ILE A 421 20.65 7.55 8.20
CA ILE A 421 20.29 7.79 6.79
C ILE A 421 18.78 7.92 6.64
N CYS A 422 18.01 7.03 7.27
CA CYS A 422 16.55 6.97 7.12
C CYS A 422 15.87 7.51 8.38
N HIS A 423 14.90 8.39 8.18
CA HIS A 423 13.91 8.76 9.20
C HIS A 423 12.60 8.05 8.89
N ILE A 424 12.25 7.05 9.70
CA ILE A 424 11.08 6.19 9.49
C ILE A 424 9.88 6.77 10.24
N TYR A 425 8.77 6.96 9.53
CA TYR A 425 7.51 7.42 10.11
C TYR A 425 6.70 6.24 10.62
N LYS A 426 6.68 6.07 11.95
CA LYS A 426 5.96 5.01 12.66
C LYS A 426 5.14 5.62 13.79
N SER A 427 3.90 5.18 13.96
CA SER A 427 3.08 5.62 15.09
C SER A 427 3.64 5.12 16.42
N HIS A 428 3.45 5.88 17.49
CA HIS A 428 3.88 5.50 18.84
C HIS A 428 3.12 4.28 19.38
N THR A 429 1.89 4.07 18.91
CA THR A 429 1.03 2.92 19.25
C THR A 429 1.28 1.71 18.35
N SER A 430 2.25 1.78 17.43
CA SER A 430 2.50 0.76 16.42
C SER A 430 3.94 0.23 16.46
N SER A 431 4.13 -1.06 16.16
CA SER A 431 5.43 -1.72 16.19
C SER A 431 5.61 -2.75 15.07
N TYR A 432 6.76 -2.73 14.40
CA TYR A 432 7.17 -3.78 13.44
C TYR A 432 7.50 -5.12 14.10
N ASP A 433 7.37 -5.24 15.42
CA ASP A 433 7.40 -6.51 16.14
C ASP A 433 5.98 -7.05 16.47
N ASP A 434 4.91 -6.26 16.27
CA ASP A 434 3.52 -6.69 16.48
C ASP A 434 2.67 -6.50 15.21
N SER A 435 2.36 -7.62 14.54
CA SER A 435 1.53 -7.63 13.35
C SER A 435 0.09 -7.14 13.58
N ARG A 436 -0.38 -7.03 14.83
CA ARG A 436 -1.73 -6.53 15.10
C ARG A 436 -1.81 -5.01 14.96
N THR A 437 -0.71 -4.29 15.22
CA THR A 437 -0.67 -2.82 15.21
C THR A 437 0.05 -2.25 13.98
N GLN A 438 0.81 -3.07 13.24
CA GLN A 438 1.59 -2.64 12.09
C GLN A 438 1.43 -3.61 10.90
N GLY A 439 1.20 -3.04 9.72
CA GLY A 439 1.11 -3.74 8.44
C GLY A 439 2.42 -3.74 7.65
N ALA A 440 2.35 -4.30 6.44
CA ALA A 440 3.50 -4.50 5.54
C ALA A 440 3.96 -3.24 4.79
N THR A 441 3.74 -2.05 5.35
CA THR A 441 4.08 -0.75 4.75
C THR A 441 5.08 -0.01 5.64
N LEU A 442 6.05 0.66 5.02
CA LEU A 442 6.99 1.59 5.65
C LEU A 442 6.94 2.92 4.91
N ALA A 443 6.87 4.02 5.66
CA ALA A 443 7.10 5.37 5.15
C ALA A 443 8.38 5.93 5.75
N PHE A 444 9.22 6.57 4.94
CA PHE A 444 10.46 7.18 5.42
C PHE A 444 10.91 8.34 4.53
N ASN A 445 11.80 9.16 5.08
CA ASN A 445 12.60 10.14 4.35
C ASN A 445 14.09 9.90 4.56
N VAL A 446 14.93 10.46 3.68
CA VAL A 446 16.38 10.25 3.69
C VAL A 446 17.10 11.54 4.08
N ARG A 447 18.12 11.42 4.93
CA ARG A 447 18.99 12.52 5.37
C ARG A 447 20.38 12.38 4.75
N ARG A 448 21.07 13.52 4.64
CA ARG A 448 22.51 13.60 4.35
C ARG A 448 23.32 13.47 5.64
N SER A 449 24.64 13.33 5.50
CA SER A 449 25.59 13.29 6.62
C SER A 449 25.57 14.57 7.46
N ASP A 450 25.26 15.73 6.87
CA ASP A 450 25.09 17.01 7.59
C ASP A 450 23.73 17.17 8.29
N GLY A 451 22.84 16.17 8.18
CA GLY A 451 21.49 16.19 8.75
C GLY A 451 20.42 16.83 7.87
N SER A 452 20.77 17.46 6.75
CA SER A 452 19.82 18.03 5.79
C SER A 452 19.03 16.94 5.06
N TRP A 453 17.84 17.29 4.56
CA TRP A 453 16.96 16.33 3.87
C TRP A 453 17.31 16.15 2.39
N ILE A 454 17.21 14.90 1.93
CA ILE A 454 17.13 14.58 0.50
C ILE A 454 15.65 14.43 0.17
N GLY A 455 15.20 15.20 -0.83
CA GLY A 455 13.84 15.14 -1.34
C GLY A 455 13.38 13.75 -1.74
N CYS A 456 12.15 13.37 -1.36
CA CYS A 456 11.56 12.08 -1.71
C CYS A 456 11.50 11.80 -3.23
N TRP A 457 11.34 12.83 -4.07
CA TRP A 457 11.41 12.76 -5.53
C TRP A 457 12.80 12.36 -5.99
N HIS A 458 13.85 12.95 -5.42
CA HIS A 458 15.24 12.59 -5.71
C HIS A 458 15.56 11.16 -5.27
N VAL A 459 15.07 10.76 -4.09
CA VAL A 459 15.18 9.37 -3.62
C VAL A 459 14.48 8.41 -4.59
N GLY A 460 13.24 8.72 -4.97
CA GLY A 460 12.48 7.93 -5.93
C GLY A 460 13.12 7.90 -7.32
N LYS A 461 13.78 8.97 -7.77
CA LYS A 461 14.54 9.01 -9.02
C LYS A 461 15.74 8.07 -8.99
N ALA A 462 16.52 8.09 -7.91
CA ALA A 462 17.68 7.20 -7.74
C ALA A 462 17.24 5.72 -7.69
N LEU A 463 16.20 5.42 -6.93
CA LEU A 463 15.64 4.05 -6.83
C LEU A 463 15.10 3.55 -8.18
N ARG A 464 14.40 4.40 -8.94
CA ARG A 464 13.98 4.06 -10.31
C ARG A 464 15.15 3.79 -11.25
N GLY A 465 16.28 4.49 -11.07
CA GLY A 465 17.52 4.22 -11.79
C GLY A 465 18.08 2.82 -11.56
N ASP A 466 17.70 2.16 -10.46
CA ASP A 466 18.06 0.79 -10.12
C ASP A 466 16.93 -0.22 -10.38
N ASN A 467 15.90 0.16 -11.15
CA ASN A 467 14.68 -0.63 -11.37
C ASN A 467 13.92 -0.98 -10.08
N ILE A 468 13.96 -0.10 -9.08
CA ILE A 468 13.22 -0.21 -7.83
C ILE A 468 12.03 0.73 -7.87
N HIS A 469 10.81 0.17 -7.87
CA HIS A 469 9.57 0.92 -7.96
C HIS A 469 8.95 1.11 -6.58
N VAL A 470 8.95 2.35 -6.11
CA VAL A 470 8.34 2.79 -4.84
C VAL A 470 7.40 3.97 -5.09
N ARG A 471 6.57 4.29 -4.10
CA ARG A 471 5.73 5.49 -4.13
C ARG A 471 6.44 6.66 -3.47
N THR A 472 6.27 7.86 -4.02
CA THR A 472 6.74 9.13 -3.43
C THR A 472 5.61 10.15 -3.39
N GLY A 473 5.76 11.19 -2.56
CA GLY A 473 4.80 12.31 -2.44
C GLY A 473 3.99 12.30 -1.13
N SER A 474 2.80 12.90 -1.15
CA SER A 474 1.91 13.03 0.02
C SER A 474 1.08 11.77 0.34
N LEU A 475 1.25 10.70 -0.45
CA LEU A 475 0.66 9.37 -0.23
C LEU A 475 -0.87 9.36 -0.07
N CYS A 476 -1.56 10.39 -0.56
CA CYS A 476 -3.01 10.56 -0.45
C CYS A 476 -3.54 10.43 1.00
N ASN A 477 -2.73 10.83 1.99
CA ASN A 477 -3.06 10.77 3.41
C ASN A 477 -2.66 12.11 4.07
N PRO A 478 -3.41 13.19 3.82
CA PRO A 478 -2.93 14.55 4.06
C PRO A 478 -2.71 14.87 5.53
N ALA A 479 -3.63 14.47 6.42
CA ALA A 479 -3.51 14.73 7.86
C ALA A 479 -2.41 13.88 8.49
N GLY A 480 -2.35 12.57 8.17
CA GLY A 480 -1.25 11.71 8.59
C GLY A 480 0.12 12.23 8.13
N ALA A 481 0.23 12.67 6.87
CA ALA A 481 1.47 13.20 6.32
C ALA A 481 1.87 14.53 6.99
N ALA A 482 0.92 15.45 7.18
CA ALA A 482 1.17 16.74 7.83
C ALA A 482 1.68 16.56 9.28
N MET A 483 0.99 15.71 10.06
CA MET A 483 1.37 15.39 11.43
C MET A 483 2.75 14.76 11.52
N ALA A 484 3.05 13.79 10.66
CA ALA A 484 4.34 13.12 10.64
C ALA A 484 5.50 14.04 10.20
N LEU A 485 5.22 15.06 9.37
CA LEU A 485 6.20 16.06 8.95
C LEU A 485 6.29 17.26 9.91
N GLY A 486 5.42 17.36 10.91
CA GLY A 486 5.37 18.49 11.83
C GLY A 486 4.93 19.81 11.17
N VAL A 487 4.08 19.74 10.15
CA VAL A 487 3.56 20.92 9.44
C VAL A 487 2.08 21.12 9.74
N ASP A 488 1.69 22.38 9.91
CA ASP A 488 0.30 22.77 10.13
C ASP A 488 -0.39 23.25 8.83
N ALA A 489 -1.68 23.57 8.95
CA ALA A 489 -2.47 24.04 7.82
C ALA A 489 -2.00 25.40 7.26
N GLU A 490 -1.48 26.29 8.11
CA GLU A 490 -1.00 27.61 7.68
C GLU A 490 0.29 27.46 6.85
N TRP A 491 1.20 26.61 7.31
CA TRP A 491 2.41 26.24 6.59
C TRP A 491 2.10 25.65 5.21
N LEU A 492 1.16 24.70 5.14
CA LEU A 492 0.76 24.08 3.86
C LEU A 492 0.12 25.07 2.89
N ARG A 493 -0.70 26.01 3.39
CA ARG A 493 -1.30 27.09 2.56
C ARG A 493 -0.22 28.02 2.01
N ARG A 494 0.69 28.49 2.87
CA ARG A 494 1.82 29.33 2.45
C ARG A 494 2.70 28.64 1.43
N ALA A 495 3.02 27.36 1.64
CA ALA A 495 3.78 26.58 0.67
C ALA A 495 3.09 26.55 -0.70
N PHE A 496 1.77 26.32 -0.73
CA PHE A 496 0.98 26.32 -1.96
C PHE A 496 0.94 27.70 -2.66
N GLU A 497 0.79 28.77 -1.88
CA GLU A 497 0.80 30.17 -2.35
C GLU A 497 2.17 30.58 -2.92
N GLU A 498 3.26 30.09 -2.33
CA GLU A 498 4.64 30.22 -2.82
C GLU A 498 4.91 29.35 -4.09
N GLY A 499 3.90 28.67 -4.63
CA GLY A 499 3.97 27.93 -5.88
C GLY A 499 4.25 26.44 -5.75
N PHE A 500 4.36 25.89 -4.53
CA PHE A 500 4.58 24.45 -4.33
C PHE A 500 3.42 23.63 -4.90
N ARG A 501 3.75 22.54 -5.58
CA ARG A 501 2.80 21.53 -6.07
C ARG A 501 3.34 20.15 -5.70
N CYS A 502 2.44 19.22 -5.37
CA CYS A 502 2.86 17.86 -5.03
C CYS A 502 3.59 17.17 -6.21
N ASN A 503 4.55 16.31 -5.90
CA ASN A 503 5.34 15.51 -6.85
C ASN A 503 6.21 16.30 -7.84
N THR A 504 6.59 17.53 -7.49
CA THR A 504 7.64 18.27 -8.19
C THR A 504 9.04 17.90 -7.67
N ASP A 505 10.09 18.32 -8.37
CA ASP A 505 11.50 18.15 -7.98
C ASP A 505 11.92 19.09 -6.83
N VAL A 506 11.19 20.19 -6.62
CA VAL A 506 11.30 21.05 -5.43
C VAL A 506 10.40 20.49 -4.32
N ASP A 507 10.93 19.52 -3.58
CA ASP A 507 10.19 18.76 -2.56
C ASP A 507 10.84 18.81 -1.17
N VAL A 508 11.75 19.76 -0.95
CA VAL A 508 12.20 20.21 0.37
C VAL A 508 12.03 21.72 0.44
N LEU A 509 11.10 22.20 1.26
CA LEU A 509 10.79 23.62 1.40
C LEU A 509 11.19 24.09 2.79
N LYS A 510 12.04 25.13 2.86
CA LYS A 510 12.51 25.73 4.12
C LYS A 510 13.02 24.67 5.13
N GLY A 511 13.71 23.64 4.62
CA GLY A 511 14.27 22.55 5.44
C GLY A 511 13.28 21.45 5.83
N VAL A 512 12.05 21.43 5.29
CA VAL A 512 11.05 20.39 5.53
C VAL A 512 10.78 19.60 4.25
N PRO A 513 10.89 18.26 4.26
CA PRO A 513 10.54 17.45 3.09
C PRO A 513 9.02 17.45 2.89
N ILE A 514 8.53 17.81 1.71
CA ILE A 514 7.10 17.81 1.38
C ILE A 514 6.74 16.51 0.66
N GLY A 515 6.65 15.45 1.46
CA GLY A 515 6.33 14.12 0.98
C GLY A 515 7.22 13.07 1.64
N MET A 516 6.95 11.81 1.29
CA MET A 516 7.64 10.65 1.85
C MET A 516 7.89 9.62 0.78
N VAL A 517 8.88 8.77 0.99
CA VAL A 517 9.02 7.51 0.27
C VAL A 517 8.19 6.45 1.00
N ARG A 518 7.35 5.73 0.27
CA ARG A 518 6.59 4.59 0.78
C ARG A 518 6.97 3.30 0.06
N VAL A 519 7.24 2.29 0.87
CA VAL A 519 7.46 0.90 0.47
C VAL A 519 6.33 0.06 1.05
N THR A 520 5.67 -0.73 0.22
CA THR A 520 4.66 -1.70 0.64
C THR A 520 4.96 -3.05 0.04
N PHE A 521 5.05 -4.09 0.87
CA PHE A 521 5.25 -5.46 0.43
C PHE A 521 3.90 -6.14 0.12
N GLY A 522 3.91 -7.02 -0.88
CA GLY A 522 2.76 -7.81 -1.31
C GLY A 522 3.04 -9.31 -1.25
N ALA A 523 2.05 -10.10 -1.64
CA ALA A 523 2.08 -11.56 -1.56
C ALA A 523 3.25 -12.20 -2.31
N MET A 524 3.76 -11.59 -3.39
CA MET A 524 4.88 -12.12 -4.20
C MET A 524 6.25 -11.50 -3.87
N SER A 525 6.31 -10.54 -2.94
CA SER A 525 7.58 -9.93 -2.54
C SER A 525 8.50 -10.96 -1.87
N THR A 526 9.80 -10.65 -1.81
CA THR A 526 10.85 -11.55 -1.32
C THR A 526 11.86 -10.82 -0.45
N LEU A 527 12.64 -11.58 0.33
CA LEU A 527 13.77 -11.02 1.07
C LEU A 527 14.81 -10.39 0.14
N GLY A 528 14.93 -10.90 -1.10
CA GLY A 528 15.78 -10.31 -2.12
C GLY A 528 15.39 -8.86 -2.47
N ASP A 529 14.11 -8.52 -2.47
CA ASP A 529 13.65 -7.14 -2.68
C ASP A 529 14.10 -6.23 -1.53
N VAL A 530 14.05 -6.74 -0.29
CA VAL A 530 14.57 -6.03 0.90
C VAL A 530 16.09 -5.81 0.77
N ASP A 531 16.83 -6.82 0.33
CA ASP A 531 18.28 -6.74 0.10
C ASP A 531 18.63 -5.69 -0.97
N VAL A 532 17.93 -5.72 -2.10
CA VAL A 532 18.14 -4.80 -3.22
C VAL A 532 17.87 -3.36 -2.81
N LEU A 533 16.73 -3.09 -2.15
CA LEU A 533 16.41 -1.75 -1.66
C LEU A 533 17.45 -1.25 -0.66
N THR A 534 17.82 -2.07 0.34
CA THR A 534 18.81 -1.68 1.36
C THR A 534 20.16 -1.36 0.72
N ARG A 535 20.60 -2.17 -0.26
CA ARG A 535 21.86 -1.95 -0.98
C ARG A 535 21.83 -0.70 -1.85
N SER A 536 20.70 -0.43 -2.50
CA SER A 536 20.51 0.79 -3.30
C SER A 536 20.57 2.05 -2.44
N LEU A 537 19.87 2.06 -1.29
CA LEU A 537 19.92 3.18 -0.35
C LEU A 537 21.33 3.43 0.17
N LYS A 538 22.08 2.37 0.50
CA LYS A 538 23.51 2.48 0.86
C LYS A 538 24.32 3.14 -0.24
N ARG A 539 24.25 2.60 -1.46
CA ARG A 539 25.06 3.06 -2.58
C ARG A 539 24.82 4.52 -2.96
N HIS A 540 23.57 4.98 -2.91
CA HIS A 540 23.21 6.34 -3.34
C HIS A 540 23.30 7.40 -2.24
N PHE A 541 23.10 7.01 -0.98
CA PHE A 541 22.88 7.98 0.11
C PHE A 541 23.79 7.80 1.32
N MET A 542 24.58 6.71 1.42
CA MET A 542 25.56 6.57 2.50
C MET A 542 26.82 7.36 2.17
N ASP A 543 27.20 8.21 3.10
CA ASP A 543 28.50 8.90 3.04
C ASP A 543 29.52 8.03 3.77
N HIS A 544 30.60 7.69 3.08
CA HIS A 544 31.71 6.87 3.57
C HIS A 544 32.87 7.72 4.09
N THR A 545 32.80 9.04 3.96
CA THR A 545 33.88 9.94 4.33
C THR A 545 33.83 10.18 5.83
N THR A 546 34.73 9.54 6.57
CA THR A 546 34.97 9.89 7.97
C THR A 546 35.62 11.27 7.97
N ILE A 547 34.94 12.28 8.51
CA ILE A 547 35.62 13.54 8.82
C ILE A 547 36.63 13.20 9.91
N THR A 548 37.88 12.99 9.54
CA THR A 548 39.01 13.08 10.46
C THR A 548 38.91 14.49 11.01
N MET A 549 38.51 14.63 12.28
CA MET A 549 38.70 15.89 12.99
C MET A 549 40.17 16.23 12.85
N ALA A 550 40.50 17.23 12.03
CA ALA A 550 41.81 17.82 12.05
C ALA A 550 42.05 18.22 13.50
N GLY A 551 43.08 17.64 14.13
CA GLY A 551 43.48 18.00 15.48
C GLY A 551 43.73 19.51 15.56
N PRO A 552 43.70 20.10 16.77
CA PRO A 552 43.91 21.53 16.94
C PRO A 552 45.33 21.88 16.47
N GLY A 553 45.44 22.33 15.23
CA GLY A 553 46.68 22.77 14.60
C GLY A 553 46.85 24.26 14.80
N ASP A 554 47.70 24.59 15.77
CA ASP A 554 48.50 25.80 15.93
C ASP A 554 47.91 27.14 15.47
N SER A 555 47.54 27.93 16.47
CA SER A 555 47.47 29.39 16.42
C SER A 555 48.80 29.98 15.95
N GLN A 556 48.88 30.33 14.65
CA GLN A 556 49.91 31.24 14.15
C GLN A 556 49.46 32.69 14.35
N SER A 557 50.29 33.38 15.11
CA SER A 557 50.30 34.80 15.41
C SER A 557 50.26 35.67 14.14
N TYR A 558 49.24 36.52 14.02
CA TYR A 558 49.27 37.68 13.13
C TYR A 558 50.00 38.84 13.83
N GLN A 559 51.22 39.14 13.36
CA GLN A 559 51.86 40.43 13.63
C GLN A 559 51.38 41.46 12.60
N SER A 560 50.96 42.59 13.14
CA SER A 560 50.51 43.80 12.46
C SER A 560 51.72 44.61 11.96
N THR A 561 51.70 45.00 10.69
CA THR A 561 52.39 46.21 10.22
C THR A 561 51.42 47.04 9.38
N LYS A 562 51.28 48.30 9.80
CA LYS A 562 50.53 49.39 9.17
C LYS A 562 51.28 49.93 7.94
N GLU A 563 50.51 50.40 6.95
CA GLU A 563 50.62 51.73 6.26
C GLU A 563 49.54 51.76 5.15
N SER A 564 48.41 52.45 5.37
CA SER A 564 48.13 53.87 5.07
C SER A 564 47.81 54.16 3.59
N SER A 565 46.55 54.40 3.27
CA SER A 565 46.06 55.67 2.69
C SER A 565 44.57 55.58 2.29
N ILE A 566 43.78 56.48 2.85
CA ILE A 566 42.40 56.85 2.49
C ILE A 566 42.51 58.14 1.64
N PRO A 567 41.52 58.49 0.79
CA PRO A 567 40.43 59.42 1.22
C PRO A 567 39.04 58.96 0.72
N GLU A 568 38.01 58.87 1.57
CA GLU A 568 37.03 59.92 1.96
C GLU A 568 36.04 60.32 0.84
N ASP A 569 34.77 59.91 0.99
CA ASP A 569 33.55 60.77 1.08
C ASP A 569 32.29 59.86 1.15
N ILE A 570 31.52 59.77 2.26
CA ILE A 570 30.54 60.68 2.89
C ILE A 570 29.06 60.39 2.49
N THR A 571 28.31 59.95 3.53
CA THR A 571 26.86 60.14 3.88
C THR A 571 25.75 59.64 2.94
N GLU A 572 24.93 58.68 3.38
CA GLU A 572 23.67 58.81 4.16
C GLU A 572 22.40 59.18 3.34
N ARG A 573 21.43 58.26 3.44
CA ARG A 573 19.98 58.45 3.68
C ARG A 573 19.04 59.01 2.59
N ARG A 574 18.07 58.14 2.30
CA ARG A 574 16.60 58.30 2.31
C ARG A 574 15.84 58.52 0.97
N PRO A 575 14.56 58.11 0.94
CA PRO A 575 13.80 57.71 -0.25
C PRO A 575 12.87 58.81 -0.75
N CYS A 576 12.34 58.66 -1.98
CA CYS A 576 10.95 58.99 -2.34
C CYS A 576 10.68 58.70 -3.83
N ASP A 577 9.59 57.96 -4.04
CA ASP A 577 8.46 58.23 -4.94
C ASP A 577 8.62 58.81 -6.35
N ASN A 578 7.84 58.16 -7.22
CA ASN A 578 7.12 58.66 -8.40
C ASN A 578 7.91 59.03 -9.65
N LEU A 579 7.58 58.33 -10.74
CA LEU A 579 7.09 58.84 -12.04
C LEU A 579 6.97 57.62 -12.95
N ASP A 580 5.77 57.10 -13.19
CA ASP A 580 4.83 57.57 -14.20
C ASP A 580 5.44 57.51 -15.62
N THR A 581 4.84 56.68 -16.47
CA THR A 581 4.49 56.92 -17.87
C THR A 581 4.73 55.75 -18.83
N GLN A 582 3.65 55.53 -19.59
CA GLN A 582 3.60 55.18 -21.01
C GLN A 582 3.52 53.71 -21.46
N LYS A 583 2.35 53.48 -22.05
CA LYS A 583 1.87 52.34 -22.83
C LYS A 583 2.58 52.21 -24.18
N LEU A 584 2.46 50.98 -24.71
CA LEU A 584 2.42 50.52 -26.11
C LEU A 584 3.70 49.80 -26.60
N PRO A 585 3.59 48.83 -27.55
CA PRO A 585 2.52 47.86 -27.78
C PRO A 585 3.05 46.42 -27.96
N ILE A 586 2.16 45.44 -27.73
CA ILE A 586 2.38 44.03 -28.03
C ILE A 586 2.30 43.82 -29.56
N LYS A 587 3.33 43.19 -30.13
CA LYS A 587 3.24 42.46 -31.42
C LYS A 587 3.50 40.97 -31.15
N PRO A 588 2.68 40.06 -31.73
CA PRO A 588 2.81 38.63 -31.51
C PRO A 588 3.76 37.99 -32.53
N LEU A 589 4.47 36.94 -32.15
CA LEU A 589 5.03 35.99 -33.11
C LEU A 589 5.06 34.56 -32.55
N ASN A 590 4.17 33.75 -33.11
CA ASN A 590 4.31 32.37 -33.57
C ASN A 590 4.73 31.24 -32.60
N GLU A 591 3.71 30.45 -32.28
CA GLU A 591 3.61 29.02 -32.62
C GLU A 591 4.92 28.24 -32.74
N HIS A 592 5.21 27.44 -31.71
CA HIS A 592 5.78 26.10 -31.88
C HIS A 592 4.92 25.11 -31.08
N VAL A 593 4.00 24.47 -31.80
CA VAL A 593 3.24 23.30 -31.34
C VAL A 593 4.22 22.13 -31.20
N ARG A 594 4.60 21.80 -29.97
CA ARG A 594 5.07 20.45 -29.62
C ARG A 594 3.97 19.73 -28.86
N LYS A 595 3.47 18.66 -29.47
CA LYS A 595 2.52 17.68 -28.94
C LYS A 595 2.91 17.25 -27.52
N PHE A 596 2.09 17.61 -26.54
CA PHE A 596 2.02 16.89 -25.27
C PHE A 596 0.79 15.99 -25.29
N GLN A 597 1.03 14.67 -25.15
CA GLN A 597 0.02 13.71 -24.75
C GLN A 597 -0.48 14.10 -23.37
N VAL A 598 -1.76 14.50 -23.28
CA VAL A 598 -2.45 14.71 -22.01
C VAL A 598 -2.81 13.33 -21.45
N THR A 599 -2.10 12.92 -20.41
CA THR A 599 -2.53 11.87 -19.50
C THR A 599 -3.25 12.52 -18.31
N GLY A 600 -4.46 12.07 -18.00
CA GLY A 600 -5.11 12.31 -16.71
C GLY A 600 -6.05 13.52 -16.63
N LEU A 601 -7.34 13.27 -16.85
CA LEU A 601 -8.44 14.14 -16.44
C LEU A 601 -8.55 14.20 -14.91
N SER A 602 -7.92 15.20 -14.30
CA SER A 602 -8.29 15.72 -12.98
C SER A 602 -8.00 17.22 -12.94
N GLY A 603 -8.80 18.01 -13.67
CA GLY A 603 -8.54 19.43 -13.85
C GLY A 603 -9.74 20.27 -14.31
N MET A 604 -10.97 19.79 -14.13
CA MET A 604 -12.19 20.56 -14.47
C MET A 604 -13.17 20.64 -13.30
N ALA A 605 -12.71 21.15 -12.16
CA ALA A 605 -13.58 21.62 -11.08
C ALA A 605 -13.16 23.00 -10.51
N CYS A 606 -12.21 23.70 -11.14
CA CYS A 606 -11.67 24.96 -10.61
C CYS A 606 -11.68 26.14 -11.61
N VAL A 607 -12.69 26.21 -12.49
CA VAL A 607 -12.97 27.43 -13.29
C VAL A 607 -14.47 27.73 -13.29
N ARG A 608 -15.09 27.76 -12.10
CA ARG A 608 -16.47 28.26 -11.90
C ARG A 608 -16.58 29.31 -10.80
N ARG A 609 -15.45 29.91 -10.40
CA ARG A 609 -15.38 31.02 -9.43
C ARG A 609 -14.42 32.13 -9.90
N ALA A 610 -14.56 32.51 -11.16
CA ALA A 610 -14.11 33.79 -11.69
C ALA A 610 -14.92 33.99 -12.97
N LEU A 611 -15.48 35.19 -13.16
CA LEU A 611 -16.43 35.62 -14.19
C LEU A 611 -17.89 35.67 -13.69
N GLY A 612 -18.28 36.90 -13.38
CA GLY A 612 -19.61 37.28 -12.92
C GLY A 612 -20.69 37.14 -13.99
N SER A 613 -21.92 37.18 -13.52
CA SER A 613 -23.17 37.12 -14.27
C SER A 613 -23.30 38.26 -15.27
N SER A 614 -22.87 38.03 -16.51
CA SER A 614 -23.28 38.73 -17.73
C SER A 614 -22.39 38.17 -18.85
N GLN A 615 -22.99 37.35 -19.74
CA GLN A 615 -22.45 36.73 -20.98
C GLN A 615 -22.80 35.22 -21.11
N THR A 616 -23.90 34.77 -20.50
CA THR A 616 -24.42 33.40 -20.68
C THR A 616 -25.32 33.22 -21.91
N GLU A 617 -25.36 34.18 -22.84
CA GLU A 617 -26.31 34.19 -23.98
C GLU A 617 -25.67 34.09 -25.38
N LYS A 618 -24.38 33.74 -25.49
CA LYS A 618 -23.73 33.57 -26.81
C LYS A 618 -23.03 32.22 -27.05
N ILE A 619 -23.30 31.21 -26.23
CA ILE A 619 -22.82 29.83 -26.47
C ILE A 619 -24.03 28.89 -26.56
N GLN A 620 -25.00 29.24 -27.41
CA GLN A 620 -26.13 28.37 -27.76
C GLN A 620 -26.44 28.41 -29.27
N THR A 621 -25.47 28.84 -30.10
CA THR A 621 -25.64 28.99 -31.55
C THR A 621 -24.43 28.50 -32.36
N LEU A 622 -23.73 27.45 -31.89
CA LEU A 622 -22.58 26.87 -32.61
C LEU A 622 -22.52 25.33 -32.56
N TYR A 623 -23.60 24.65 -32.17
CA TYR A 623 -23.70 23.17 -32.22
C TYR A 623 -24.98 22.70 -32.91
N SER A 624 -25.28 23.30 -34.06
CA SER A 624 -26.35 22.87 -34.95
C SER A 624 -25.91 23.00 -36.41
N THR A 625 -24.94 22.15 -36.81
CA THR A 625 -24.68 21.73 -38.20
C THR A 625 -23.53 20.74 -38.20
N THR A 626 -23.84 19.43 -38.24
CA THR A 626 -23.27 18.43 -39.17
C THR A 626 -23.79 17.06 -38.78
N SER A 627 -24.95 16.73 -39.34
CA SER A 627 -25.34 15.36 -39.67
C SER A 627 -25.00 15.14 -41.15
N ALA A 628 -24.05 14.25 -41.42
CA ALA A 628 -23.88 13.48 -42.66
C ALA A 628 -23.01 12.28 -42.32
#